data_AF-A0A4Q5NSV1-F1
#
_entry.id   AF-A0A4Q5NSV1-F1
#
_cell.length_a   1.000
_cell.length_b   1.000
_cell.length_c   1.000
_cell.angle_alpha   90.00
_cell.angle_beta   90.00
_cell.angle_gamma   90.00
#
_symmetry.space_group_name_H-M   'P 1'
#
loop_
_entity.id
_entity.type
_entity.pdbx_description
1 polymer ?
#
loop_
_entity_poly.entity_id
_entity_poly.type
_entity_poly.pdbx_seq_one_letter_code
_entity_poly.pdbx_strand_id
1 'polypeptide(L)'
;MNEPENTPQSEERANSAPTEFESTEVEKYGIAKIEATATEDAVPATPRVLTDEDVEAQMRRMSRRSFLWAGTAVLGTVGAFRWINTRRTEDGLVWPLRRSLDTSGEVARDLFSETRLAPQWDAKRAREPRVNGDIGMGEDFDPSTWKLQVSGLVGEDIELGLNAIKALPHTQFTTELKCIEGWSTIVSWGGVRLSDFLKRYPPQTQSGDTASLKKPDDLPGYVGLSTPDGAYYVGLDREAALHPQTLLCTHMNGKPLTVEHGAPLRLVVPVKYGVKHIKRIGSLVWSNERPADYWAEQGYDWYGGH
;
A
#
# COMPACT_ATOMS: atom_id res chain seq x y z
N MET A 1 -40.89 39.16 28.83
CA MET A 1 -40.19 40.41 28.46
C MET A 1 -39.20 40.02 27.37
N ASN A 2 -39.72 39.85 26.16
CA ASN A 2 -39.72 40.83 25.06
C ASN A 2 -38.45 40.68 24.22
N GLU A 3 -38.60 39.98 23.10
CA GLU A 3 -37.85 40.28 21.87
C GLU A 3 -38.14 41.73 21.43
N PRO A 4 -37.35 42.28 20.49
CA PRO A 4 -37.78 42.10 19.09
C PRO A 4 -36.66 41.78 18.10
N GLU A 5 -37.08 41.10 17.04
CA GLU A 5 -36.49 41.01 15.71
C GLU A 5 -36.12 42.38 15.11
N ASN A 6 -35.07 42.44 14.27
CA ASN A 6 -35.20 43.18 13.00
C ASN A 6 -34.22 42.71 11.91
N THR A 7 -34.80 42.66 10.72
CA THR A 7 -34.36 42.22 9.38
C THR A 7 -33.25 43.11 8.77
N PRO A 8 -32.46 42.63 7.79
CA PRO A 8 -31.38 43.41 7.17
C PRO A 8 -31.90 44.39 6.10
N GLN A 9 -31.32 45.60 6.08
CA GLN A 9 -31.53 46.59 5.03
C GLN A 9 -30.68 46.28 3.79
N SER A 10 -31.35 46.33 2.64
CA SER A 10 -30.81 46.28 1.28
C SER A 10 -30.13 47.60 0.91
N GLU A 11 -28.85 47.55 0.50
CA GLU A 11 -28.23 48.63 -0.28
C GLU A 11 -28.13 48.22 -1.76
N GLU A 12 -28.87 48.97 -2.56
CA GLU A 12 -28.93 49.00 -4.00
C GLU A 12 -27.68 49.73 -4.53
N ARG A 13 -26.84 49.06 -5.32
CA ARG A 13 -25.81 49.72 -6.14
C ARG A 13 -26.06 49.48 -7.61
N ALA A 14 -26.40 50.58 -8.27
CA ALA A 14 -26.57 50.73 -9.69
C ALA A 14 -25.33 50.27 -10.47
N ASN A 15 -25.58 49.51 -11.53
CA ASN A 15 -24.58 48.98 -12.44
C ASN A 15 -24.48 49.92 -13.65
N SER A 16 -23.49 50.81 -13.67
CA SER A 16 -23.14 51.62 -14.84
C SER A 16 -21.87 51.06 -15.49
N ALA A 17 -22.03 50.46 -16.67
CA ALA A 17 -20.92 49.91 -17.46
C ALA A 17 -20.10 51.04 -18.13
N PRO A 18 -18.76 50.96 -18.13
CA PRO A 18 -17.94 51.82 -18.98
C PRO A 18 -17.84 51.27 -20.41
N THR A 19 -18.02 52.20 -21.33
CA THR A 19 -17.82 52.16 -22.78
C THR A 19 -16.34 52.01 -23.13
N GLU A 20 -16.09 51.50 -24.34
CA GLU A 20 -14.82 51.48 -25.11
C GLU A 20 -13.82 50.36 -24.77
N PHE A 21 -13.78 49.35 -25.65
CA PHE A 21 -12.62 48.50 -25.85
C PHE A 21 -11.95 48.87 -27.19
N GLU A 22 -10.70 49.29 -27.06
CA GLU A 22 -9.78 49.71 -28.09
C GLU A 22 -9.39 48.54 -29.00
N SER A 23 -9.39 48.79 -30.30
CA SER A 23 -9.27 47.79 -31.37
C SER A 23 -7.81 47.51 -31.73
N THR A 24 -7.12 46.64 -30.99
CA THR A 24 -5.75 46.23 -31.37
C THR A 24 -5.33 44.88 -30.75
N GLU A 25 -5.99 43.77 -31.13
CA GLU A 25 -5.39 42.42 -30.94
C GLU A 25 -6.04 41.30 -31.79
N VAL A 26 -6.25 41.52 -33.10
CA VAL A 26 -6.87 40.50 -33.99
C VAL A 26 -5.86 39.77 -34.89
N GLU A 27 -4.56 40.11 -34.85
CA GLU A 27 -3.58 39.57 -35.80
C GLU A 27 -2.72 38.37 -35.33
N LYS A 28 -2.90 37.86 -34.09
CA LYS A 28 -2.05 36.77 -33.56
C LYS A 28 -2.61 35.35 -33.73
N TYR A 29 -3.90 35.22 -34.01
CA TYR A 29 -4.54 33.95 -34.31
C TYR A 29 -5.05 34.03 -35.73
N GLY A 30 -4.44 33.32 -36.68
CA GLY A 30 -4.72 33.39 -38.12
C GLY A 30 -6.15 33.03 -38.49
N ILE A 31 -7.09 33.92 -38.17
CA ILE A 31 -8.49 33.85 -38.53
C ILE A 31 -8.61 34.72 -39.78
N ALA A 32 -8.71 34.06 -40.92
CA ALA A 32 -8.97 34.71 -42.19
C ALA A 32 -10.23 35.58 -42.06
N LYS A 33 -10.12 36.83 -42.49
CA LYS A 33 -11.24 37.77 -42.60
C LYS A 33 -12.24 37.16 -43.58
N ILE A 34 -13.36 36.63 -43.08
CA ILE A 34 -14.44 36.16 -43.93
C ILE A 34 -15.18 37.41 -44.39
N GLU A 35 -14.86 37.89 -45.60
CA GLU A 35 -15.74 38.81 -46.31
C GLU A 35 -17.03 38.04 -46.64
N ALA A 36 -18.10 38.37 -45.93
CA ALA A 36 -19.42 37.86 -46.24
C ALA A 36 -19.91 38.52 -47.54
N THR A 37 -19.63 37.90 -48.68
CA THR A 37 -20.42 38.10 -49.89
C THR A 37 -21.79 37.51 -49.64
N ALA A 38 -22.75 38.38 -49.32
CA ALA A 38 -24.15 38.01 -49.24
C ALA A 38 -24.62 37.57 -50.63
N THR A 39 -24.67 36.27 -50.87
CA THR A 39 -25.51 35.71 -51.92
C THR A 39 -26.96 35.85 -51.46
N GLU A 40 -27.65 36.86 -51.96
CA GLU A 40 -29.12 36.89 -52.03
C GLU A 40 -29.57 35.64 -52.81
N ASP A 41 -29.90 34.57 -52.09
CA ASP A 41 -30.83 33.48 -52.48
C ASP A 41 -30.73 32.23 -51.56
N ALA A 42 -30.30 32.38 -50.30
CA ALA A 42 -30.46 31.32 -49.31
C ALA A 42 -31.72 31.58 -48.47
N VAL A 43 -32.86 31.04 -48.91
CA VAL A 43 -34.07 30.95 -48.08
C VAL A 43 -33.66 30.25 -46.77
N PRO A 44 -33.90 30.84 -45.58
CA PRO A 44 -33.61 30.15 -44.33
C PRO A 44 -34.48 28.89 -44.31
N ALA A 45 -33.85 27.71 -44.23
CA ALA A 45 -34.58 26.46 -44.16
C ALA A 45 -35.56 26.53 -43.00
N THR A 46 -36.87 26.56 -43.30
CA THR A 46 -37.92 26.59 -42.30
C THR A 46 -37.68 25.42 -41.34
N PRO A 47 -37.61 25.63 -40.01
CA PRO A 47 -37.37 24.52 -39.09
C PRO A 47 -38.47 23.49 -39.32
N ARG A 48 -38.07 22.27 -39.70
CA ARG A 48 -39.01 21.18 -39.97
C ARG A 48 -39.79 20.91 -38.67
N VAL A 49 -41.07 21.27 -38.66
CA VAL A 49 -41.99 20.87 -37.60
C VAL A 49 -42.14 19.35 -37.69
N LEU A 50 -41.64 18.64 -36.68
CA LEU A 50 -41.76 17.18 -36.64
C LEU A 50 -43.23 16.82 -36.47
N THR A 51 -43.72 15.93 -37.32
CA THR A 51 -45.05 15.35 -37.18
C THR A 51 -45.07 14.35 -36.03
N ASP A 52 -46.24 14.06 -35.47
CA ASP A 52 -46.37 13.04 -34.42
C ASP A 52 -45.81 11.67 -34.86
N GLU A 53 -45.96 11.34 -36.15
CA GLU A 53 -45.39 10.12 -36.74
C GLU A 53 -43.85 10.14 -36.80
N ASP A 54 -43.25 11.30 -37.13
CA ASP A 54 -41.79 11.50 -37.10
C ASP A 54 -41.25 11.36 -35.66
N VAL A 55 -41.95 11.94 -34.67
CA VAL A 55 -41.60 11.85 -33.25
C VAL A 55 -41.69 10.40 -32.77
N GLU A 56 -42.78 9.70 -33.07
CA GLU A 56 -42.94 8.29 -32.69
C GLU A 56 -41.89 7.39 -33.36
N ALA A 57 -41.61 7.58 -34.65
CA ALA A 57 -40.58 6.81 -35.35
C ALA A 57 -39.19 7.05 -34.75
N GLN A 58 -38.88 8.29 -34.38
CA GLN A 58 -37.63 8.65 -33.71
C GLN A 58 -37.57 8.05 -32.30
N MET A 59 -38.66 8.11 -31.52
CA MET A 59 -38.75 7.50 -30.19
C MET A 59 -38.59 5.97 -30.26
N ARG A 60 -39.22 5.29 -31.22
CA ARG A 60 -39.05 3.85 -31.46
C ARG A 60 -37.62 3.49 -31.88
N ARG A 61 -36.97 4.32 -32.68
CA ARG A 61 -35.57 4.10 -33.08
C ARG A 61 -34.60 4.31 -31.91
N MET A 62 -34.84 5.34 -31.09
CA MET A 62 -34.07 5.61 -29.88
C MET A 62 -34.27 4.49 -28.86
N SER A 63 -35.50 4.01 -28.63
CA SER A 63 -35.77 2.90 -27.68
C SER A 63 -35.11 1.59 -28.10
N ARG A 64 -35.12 1.24 -29.40
CA ARG A 64 -34.41 0.06 -29.92
C ARG A 64 -32.90 0.18 -29.78
N ARG A 65 -32.31 1.36 -30.06
CA ARG A 65 -30.89 1.61 -29.86
C ARG A 65 -30.50 1.53 -28.39
N SER A 66 -31.28 2.13 -27.50
CA SER A 66 -31.07 2.05 -26.06
C SER A 66 -31.17 0.60 -25.56
N PHE A 67 -32.13 -0.18 -26.07
CA PHE A 67 -32.25 -1.60 -25.74
C PHE A 67 -31.05 -2.42 -26.21
N LEU A 68 -30.57 -2.18 -27.44
CA LEU A 68 -29.38 -2.85 -27.98
C LEU A 68 -28.14 -2.49 -27.16
N TRP A 69 -27.92 -1.21 -26.85
CA TRP A 69 -26.80 -0.77 -26.01
C TRP A 69 -26.87 -1.35 -24.60
N ALA A 70 -28.05 -1.37 -23.99
CA ALA A 70 -28.25 -2.00 -22.68
C ALA A 70 -27.94 -3.50 -22.73
N GLY A 71 -28.41 -4.22 -23.76
CA GLY A 71 -28.12 -5.63 -23.96
C GLY A 71 -26.62 -5.90 -24.15
N THR A 72 -25.95 -5.11 -25.00
CA THR A 72 -24.49 -5.20 -25.21
C THR A 72 -23.73 -4.90 -23.92
N ALA A 73 -24.13 -3.89 -23.14
CA ALA A 73 -23.49 -3.56 -21.88
C ALA A 73 -23.64 -4.69 -20.85
N VAL A 74 -24.83 -5.29 -20.73
CA VAL A 74 -25.06 -6.45 -19.86
C VAL A 74 -24.23 -7.64 -20.29
N LEU A 75 -24.24 -8.01 -21.58
CA LEU A 75 -23.45 -9.12 -22.10
C LEU A 75 -21.96 -8.88 -21.93
N GLY A 76 -21.49 -7.66 -22.17
CA GLY A 76 -20.11 -7.25 -21.94
C GLY A 76 -19.72 -7.38 -20.47
N THR A 77 -20.57 -6.91 -19.55
CA THR A 77 -20.34 -6.99 -18.10
C THR A 77 -20.30 -8.44 -17.62
N VAL A 78 -21.29 -9.25 -18.00
CA VAL A 78 -21.34 -10.68 -17.66
C VAL A 78 -20.15 -11.43 -18.26
N GLY A 79 -19.81 -11.13 -19.52
CA GLY A 79 -18.67 -11.71 -20.21
C GLY A 79 -17.35 -11.39 -19.50
N ALA A 80 -17.13 -10.13 -19.14
CA ALA A 80 -15.95 -9.69 -18.40
C ALA A 80 -15.89 -10.35 -17.00
N PHE A 81 -17.00 -10.36 -16.26
CA PHE A 81 -17.07 -11.00 -14.95
C PHE A 81 -16.75 -12.50 -15.03
N ARG A 82 -17.32 -13.22 -16.00
CA ARG A 82 -17.01 -14.64 -16.22
C ARG A 82 -15.57 -14.84 -16.67
N TRP A 83 -15.03 -13.97 -17.52
CA TRP A 83 -13.65 -14.07 -17.95
C TRP A 83 -12.69 -13.93 -16.76
N ILE A 84 -12.87 -12.91 -15.90
CA ILE A 84 -12.05 -12.67 -14.70
C ILE A 84 -12.13 -13.88 -13.76
N ASN A 85 -13.35 -14.33 -13.41
CA ASN A 85 -13.55 -15.40 -12.43
C ASN A 85 -13.25 -16.82 -12.94
N THR A 86 -12.90 -16.97 -14.22
CA THR A 86 -12.44 -18.25 -14.80
C THR A 86 -10.94 -18.26 -15.07
N ARG A 87 -10.21 -17.18 -14.73
CA ARG A 87 -8.75 -17.19 -14.82
C ARG A 87 -8.17 -18.05 -13.71
N ARG A 88 -6.92 -18.49 -13.91
CA ARG A 88 -6.14 -19.18 -12.88
C ARG A 88 -6.04 -18.33 -11.61
N THR A 89 -6.03 -18.99 -10.46
CA THR A 89 -5.77 -18.37 -9.17
C THR A 89 -4.29 -18.48 -8.85
N GLU A 90 -3.69 -17.39 -8.40
CA GLU A 90 -2.32 -17.28 -7.90
C GLU A 90 -2.38 -16.57 -6.56
N ASP A 91 -1.81 -17.18 -5.52
CA ASP A 91 -1.74 -16.60 -4.18
C ASP A 91 -3.10 -16.08 -3.70
N GLY A 92 -4.13 -16.93 -3.77
CA GLY A 92 -5.48 -16.62 -3.30
C GLY A 92 -6.31 -15.67 -4.18
N LEU A 93 -5.75 -15.09 -5.24
CA LEU A 93 -6.45 -14.17 -6.16
C LEU A 93 -6.48 -14.67 -7.60
N VAL A 94 -7.54 -14.32 -8.34
CA VAL A 94 -7.56 -14.53 -9.79
C VAL A 94 -6.47 -13.68 -10.47
N TRP A 95 -5.78 -14.26 -11.45
CA TRP A 95 -4.59 -13.70 -12.11
C TRP A 95 -4.67 -12.19 -12.44
N PRO A 96 -5.76 -11.64 -13.03
CA PRO A 96 -5.81 -10.22 -13.33
C PRO A 96 -5.73 -9.34 -12.08
N LEU A 97 -6.38 -9.75 -10.99
CA LEU A 97 -6.38 -9.02 -9.72
C LEU A 97 -5.03 -9.17 -9.02
N ARG A 98 -4.47 -10.39 -8.99
CA ARG A 98 -3.11 -10.64 -8.47
C ARG A 98 -2.08 -9.76 -9.18
N ARG A 99 -2.12 -9.70 -10.52
CA ARG A 99 -1.16 -8.87 -11.29
C ARG A 99 -1.31 -7.38 -10.98
N SER A 100 -2.55 -6.88 -10.89
CA SER A 100 -2.80 -5.49 -10.50
C SER A 100 -2.25 -5.16 -9.11
N LEU A 101 -2.39 -6.09 -8.17
CA LEU A 101 -1.87 -5.95 -6.81
C LEU A 101 -0.34 -5.97 -6.79
N ASP A 102 0.28 -6.89 -7.53
CA ASP A 102 1.74 -6.96 -7.67
C ASP A 102 2.33 -5.69 -8.29
N THR A 103 1.70 -5.16 -9.34
CA THR A 103 2.13 -3.89 -9.94
C THR A 103 2.01 -2.73 -8.95
N SER A 104 0.96 -2.71 -8.13
CA SER A 104 0.81 -1.71 -7.07
C SER A 104 1.92 -1.83 -6.03
N GLY A 105 2.29 -3.07 -5.66
CA GLY A 105 3.42 -3.36 -4.77
C GLY A 105 4.77 -3.01 -5.37
N GLU A 106 4.98 -3.22 -6.68
CA GLU A 106 6.17 -2.78 -7.42
C GLU A 106 6.32 -1.26 -7.37
N VAL A 107 5.26 -0.51 -7.68
CA VAL A 107 5.26 0.96 -7.59
C VAL A 107 5.52 1.43 -6.16
N ALA A 108 4.92 0.78 -5.15
CA ALA A 108 5.15 1.12 -3.75
C ALA A 108 6.61 0.86 -3.33
N ARG A 109 7.23 -0.20 -3.85
CA ARG A 109 8.67 -0.48 -3.66
C ARG A 109 9.54 0.58 -4.32
N ASP A 110 9.24 0.97 -5.56
CA ASP A 110 10.03 1.96 -6.30
C ASP A 110 9.96 3.36 -5.67
N LEU A 111 8.84 3.67 -5.00
CA LEU A 111 8.65 4.91 -4.23
C LEU A 111 9.15 4.83 -2.78
N PHE A 112 9.64 3.66 -2.36
CA PHE A 112 10.15 3.46 -1.00
C PHE A 112 11.38 4.34 -0.76
N SER A 113 11.47 4.90 0.44
CA SER A 113 12.62 5.68 0.86
C SER A 113 13.27 5.01 2.05
N GLU A 114 14.49 4.51 1.84
CA GLU A 114 15.30 3.85 2.87
C GLU A 114 15.63 4.76 4.07
N THR A 115 15.55 6.07 3.87
CA THR A 115 15.89 7.10 4.87
C THR A 115 14.66 7.74 5.53
N ARG A 116 13.46 7.55 4.95
CA ARG A 116 12.23 8.10 5.50
C ARG A 116 11.72 7.25 6.65
N LEU A 117 11.95 7.75 7.86
CA LEU A 117 11.45 7.10 9.07
C LEU A 117 9.91 7.18 9.15
N ALA A 118 9.30 6.11 9.63
CA ALA A 118 7.96 6.18 10.20
C ALA A 118 7.94 7.19 11.35
N PRO A 119 6.83 7.93 11.55
CA PRO A 119 6.73 8.90 12.63
C PRO A 119 7.11 8.28 13.97
N GLN A 120 7.68 9.08 14.86
CA GLN A 120 7.99 8.64 16.22
C GLN A 120 7.16 9.44 17.22
N TRP A 121 6.74 8.76 18.27
CA TRP A 121 5.88 9.33 19.30
C TRP A 121 6.56 9.33 20.67
N ASP A 122 6.02 10.09 21.61
CA ASP A 122 6.43 10.00 23.02
C ASP A 122 6.01 8.64 23.60
N ALA A 123 6.93 7.96 24.31
CA ALA A 123 6.69 6.66 24.91
C ALA A 123 5.50 6.63 25.89
N LYS A 124 5.11 7.77 26.48
CA LYS A 124 3.91 7.89 27.34
C LYS A 124 2.60 7.66 26.57
N ARG A 125 2.62 7.81 25.24
CA ARG A 125 1.48 7.50 24.36
C ARG A 125 1.38 6.01 24.06
N ALA A 126 2.41 5.23 24.37
CA ALA A 126 2.43 3.81 24.08
C ALA A 126 1.33 3.09 24.87
N ARG A 127 0.66 2.15 24.20
CA ARG A 127 -0.38 1.29 24.74
C ARG A 127 -0.09 -0.15 24.35
N GLU A 128 -0.69 -1.08 25.07
CA GLU A 128 -0.64 -2.48 24.68
C GLU A 128 -1.49 -2.69 23.42
N PRO A 129 -0.92 -3.24 22.34
CA PRO A 129 -1.69 -3.57 21.15
C PRO A 129 -2.64 -4.74 21.44
N ARG A 130 -3.71 -4.84 20.65
CA ARG A 130 -4.59 -6.01 20.68
C ARG A 130 -3.79 -7.26 20.31
N VAL A 131 -4.11 -8.39 20.93
CA VAL A 131 -3.57 -9.68 20.52
C VAL A 131 -4.20 -10.02 19.15
N ASN A 132 -3.35 -10.19 18.14
CA ASN A 132 -3.78 -10.49 16.77
C ASN A 132 -2.94 -11.61 16.15
N GLY A 133 -3.56 -12.59 15.52
CA GLY A 133 -2.85 -13.73 14.92
C GLY A 133 -2.17 -14.64 15.97
N ASP A 134 -2.49 -15.93 15.89
CA ASP A 134 -2.04 -17.00 16.76
C ASP A 134 -1.35 -18.15 16.00
N ILE A 135 -1.18 -18.01 14.68
CA ILE A 135 -0.50 -19.00 13.84
C ILE A 135 0.97 -19.10 14.28
N GLY A 136 1.40 -20.31 14.65
CA GLY A 136 2.73 -20.57 15.23
C GLY A 136 2.90 -20.14 16.69
N MET A 137 1.80 -19.75 17.36
CA MET A 137 1.78 -19.23 18.73
C MET A 137 1.27 -20.23 19.77
N GLY A 138 1.40 -21.54 19.53
CA GLY A 138 0.94 -22.60 20.43
C GLY A 138 1.37 -22.40 21.90
N GLU A 139 0.52 -22.89 22.81
CA GLU A 139 0.59 -22.64 24.26
C GLU A 139 1.75 -23.36 24.96
N ASP A 140 2.17 -24.53 24.45
CA ASP A 140 3.28 -25.33 24.97
C ASP A 140 4.65 -24.84 24.45
N PHE A 141 4.97 -23.57 24.71
CA PHE A 141 6.24 -22.97 24.29
C PHE A 141 7.11 -22.59 25.49
N ASP A 142 8.31 -23.16 25.57
CA ASP A 142 9.35 -22.76 26.52
C ASP A 142 10.32 -21.77 25.86
N PRO A 143 10.32 -20.48 26.25
CA PRO A 143 11.26 -19.50 25.71
C PRO A 143 12.74 -19.81 26.00
N SER A 144 13.03 -20.68 26.98
CA SER A 144 14.41 -21.02 27.36
C SER A 144 15.10 -21.95 26.37
N THR A 145 14.32 -22.77 25.65
CA THR A 145 14.82 -23.72 24.64
C THR A 145 14.87 -23.10 23.24
N TRP A 146 14.25 -21.93 23.07
CA TRP A 146 14.17 -21.23 21.80
C TRP A 146 15.54 -20.91 21.18
N LYS A 147 15.63 -21.10 19.87
CA LYS A 147 16.77 -20.73 19.02
C LYS A 147 16.25 -20.02 17.77
N LEU A 148 17.07 -19.09 17.27
CA LEU A 148 16.93 -18.52 15.94
C LEU A 148 17.88 -19.25 15.00
N GLN A 149 17.33 -19.88 13.97
CA GLN A 149 18.08 -20.41 12.85
C GLN A 149 18.31 -19.30 11.83
N VAL A 150 19.56 -19.11 11.41
CA VAL A 150 19.92 -18.11 10.39
C VAL A 150 20.70 -18.79 9.28
N SER A 151 20.18 -18.66 8.06
CA SER A 151 20.72 -19.33 6.87
C SER A 151 20.64 -18.43 5.63
N GLY A 152 21.19 -18.89 4.50
CA GLY A 152 21.18 -18.15 3.24
C GLY A 152 22.07 -18.74 2.16
N LEU A 153 22.19 -18.01 1.04
CA LEU A 153 22.63 -18.48 -0.29
C LEU A 153 23.78 -19.51 -0.32
N VAL A 154 24.81 -19.37 0.51
CA VAL A 154 25.85 -20.37 0.81
C VAL A 154 26.41 -20.04 2.22
N GLY A 155 26.98 -20.98 2.98
CA GLY A 155 27.55 -20.76 4.32
C GLY A 155 27.15 -21.82 5.35
N GLU A 156 27.70 -21.73 6.58
CA GLU A 156 27.22 -22.55 7.69
C GLU A 156 25.97 -21.90 8.30
N ASP A 157 24.90 -22.66 8.38
CA ASP A 157 23.71 -22.29 9.14
C ASP A 157 24.10 -22.12 10.61
N ILE A 158 23.67 -21.01 11.21
CA ILE A 158 23.95 -20.73 12.62
C ILE A 158 22.67 -20.78 13.45
N GLU A 159 22.80 -21.30 14.67
CA GLU A 159 21.74 -21.26 15.67
C GLU A 159 22.12 -20.32 16.80
N LEU A 160 21.28 -19.32 17.05
CA LEU A 160 21.50 -18.30 18.06
C LEU A 160 20.45 -18.40 19.16
N GLY A 161 20.91 -18.50 20.41
CA GLY A 161 20.04 -18.28 21.56
C GLY A 161 19.75 -16.78 21.77
N LEU A 162 18.71 -16.48 22.54
CA LEU A 162 18.27 -15.10 22.82
C LEU A 162 19.38 -14.21 23.39
N ASN A 163 20.28 -14.76 24.21
CA ASN A 163 21.39 -14.02 24.81
C ASN A 163 22.38 -13.46 23.76
N ALA A 164 22.62 -14.20 22.66
CA ALA A 164 23.50 -13.72 21.58
C ALA A 164 22.91 -12.49 20.90
N ILE A 165 21.58 -12.46 20.72
CA ILE A 165 20.86 -11.32 20.15
C ILE A 165 20.90 -10.14 21.14
N LYS A 166 20.57 -10.38 22.42
CA LYS A 166 20.58 -9.33 23.45
C LYS A 166 21.95 -8.71 23.74
N ALA A 167 23.04 -9.38 23.34
CA ALA A 167 24.40 -8.85 23.45
C ALA A 167 24.73 -7.77 22.39
N LEU A 168 23.90 -7.64 21.35
CA LEU A 168 24.06 -6.62 20.30
C LEU A 168 23.51 -5.25 20.75
N PRO A 169 23.86 -4.16 20.04
CA PRO A 169 23.38 -2.82 20.40
C PRO A 169 21.86 -2.72 20.50
N HIS A 170 21.38 -2.38 21.69
CA HIS A 170 19.96 -2.20 21.95
C HIS A 170 19.48 -0.83 21.41
N THR A 171 18.37 -0.85 20.69
CA THR A 171 17.66 0.31 20.14
C THR A 171 16.24 0.30 20.66
N GLN A 172 15.73 1.50 20.95
CA GLN A 172 14.33 1.71 21.31
C GLN A 172 13.75 2.90 20.55
N PHE A 173 12.52 2.75 20.08
CA PHE A 173 11.71 3.84 19.52
C PHE A 173 10.23 3.55 19.76
N THR A 174 9.40 4.58 19.65
CA THR A 174 7.94 4.42 19.75
C THR A 174 7.32 4.73 18.40
N THR A 175 6.66 3.74 17.81
CA THR A 175 5.99 3.83 16.50
C THR A 175 4.55 3.33 16.58
N GLU A 176 3.75 3.64 15.58
CA GLU A 176 2.38 3.16 15.44
C GLU A 176 2.41 1.84 14.66
N LEU A 177 1.91 0.78 15.30
CA LEU A 177 1.57 -0.47 14.64
C LEU A 177 0.24 -0.30 13.93
N LYS A 178 0.23 -0.37 12.61
CA LYS A 178 -1.01 -0.35 11.80
C LYS A 178 -1.37 -1.77 11.41
N CYS A 179 -2.51 -2.26 11.88
CA CYS A 179 -3.03 -3.56 11.46
C CYS A 179 -3.82 -3.43 10.16
N ILE A 180 -3.76 -4.45 9.31
CA ILE A 180 -4.55 -4.53 8.09
C ILE A 180 -6.07 -4.60 8.38
N GLU A 181 -6.44 -5.03 9.59
CA GLU A 181 -7.83 -5.11 10.08
C GLU A 181 -8.44 -3.74 10.41
N GLY A 182 -7.76 -2.63 10.12
CA GLY A 182 -8.29 -1.27 10.25
C GLY A 182 -8.15 -0.63 11.64
N TRP A 183 -7.30 -1.19 12.51
CA TRP A 183 -6.94 -0.57 13.80
C TRP A 183 -5.45 -0.28 13.87
N SER A 184 -5.08 0.68 14.73
CA SER A 184 -3.68 0.99 15.00
C SER A 184 -3.44 1.27 16.48
N THR A 185 -2.20 1.05 16.92
CA THR A 185 -1.78 1.32 18.30
C THR A 185 -0.37 1.89 18.31
N ILE A 186 -0.14 2.95 19.07
CA ILE A 186 1.20 3.46 19.36
C ILE A 186 1.86 2.51 20.37
N VAL A 187 3.04 2.00 20.05
CA VAL A 187 3.77 1.01 20.85
C VAL A 187 5.24 1.42 20.94
N SER A 188 5.84 1.28 22.13
CA SER A 188 7.29 1.44 22.33
C SER A 188 7.98 0.10 22.11
N TRP A 189 8.83 0.01 21.11
CA TRP A 189 9.56 -1.20 20.75
C TRP A 189 11.01 -1.12 21.19
N GLY A 190 11.54 -2.21 21.74
CA GLY A 190 12.94 -2.35 22.14
C GLY A 190 13.56 -3.63 21.61
N GLY A 191 14.76 -3.55 21.04
CA GLY A 191 15.45 -4.70 20.48
C GLY A 191 16.71 -4.32 19.74
N VAL A 192 17.08 -5.13 18.75
CA VAL A 192 18.29 -4.94 17.93
C VAL A 192 17.86 -4.56 16.53
N ARG A 193 18.49 -3.55 15.92
CA ARG A 193 18.24 -3.26 14.49
C ARG A 193 18.69 -4.44 13.65
N LEU A 194 17.88 -4.84 12.68
CA LEU A 194 18.26 -5.95 11.80
C LEU A 194 19.56 -5.62 11.06
N SER A 195 19.80 -4.36 10.69
CA SER A 195 21.10 -3.92 10.14
C SER A 195 22.28 -4.11 11.12
N ASP A 196 22.11 -3.84 12.42
CA ASP A 196 23.17 -4.10 13.41
C ASP A 196 23.40 -5.59 13.63
N PHE A 197 22.35 -6.40 13.55
CA PHE A 197 22.44 -7.86 13.54
C PHE A 197 23.30 -8.36 12.36
N LEU A 198 23.06 -7.86 11.15
CA LEU A 198 23.81 -8.27 9.95
C LEU A 198 25.28 -7.80 9.96
N LYS A 199 25.64 -6.76 10.73
CA LYS A 199 27.06 -6.44 10.95
C LYS A 199 27.80 -7.54 11.69
N ARG A 200 27.11 -8.26 12.58
CA ARG A 200 27.69 -9.37 13.36
C ARG A 200 27.55 -10.71 12.67
N TYR A 201 26.38 -10.94 12.05
CA TYR A 201 25.98 -12.17 11.39
C TYR A 201 25.58 -11.86 9.94
N PRO A 202 26.52 -11.44 9.09
CA PRO A 202 26.20 -11.10 7.71
C PRO A 202 25.75 -12.33 6.92
N PRO A 203 24.80 -12.18 5.98
CA PRO A 203 24.55 -13.20 4.99
C PRO A 203 25.71 -13.23 4.00
N GLN A 204 25.80 -14.30 3.22
CA GLN A 204 26.70 -14.28 2.08
C GLN A 204 26.21 -13.32 1.00
N THR A 205 27.18 -12.71 0.32
CA THR A 205 26.96 -11.80 -0.80
C THR A 205 26.73 -12.58 -2.08
N GLN A 206 26.12 -11.92 -3.06
CA GLN A 206 25.93 -12.47 -4.40
C GLN A 206 27.27 -12.62 -5.14
N SER A 207 28.24 -11.74 -4.87
CA SER A 207 29.58 -11.78 -5.44
C SER A 207 30.53 -12.80 -4.78
N GLY A 208 30.26 -13.20 -3.53
CA GLY A 208 31.18 -13.95 -2.68
C GLY A 208 32.18 -13.07 -1.90
N ASP A 209 32.15 -11.74 -2.08
CA ASP A 209 32.96 -10.80 -1.31
C ASP A 209 32.49 -10.69 0.16
N THR A 210 33.32 -10.06 1.00
CA THR A 210 32.93 -9.74 2.37
C THR A 210 31.72 -8.82 2.40
N ALA A 211 30.64 -9.29 3.04
CA ALA A 211 29.41 -8.54 3.20
C ALA A 211 29.65 -7.15 3.83
N SER A 212 29.03 -6.14 3.22
CA SER A 212 29.15 -4.75 3.66
C SER A 212 27.84 -4.03 3.48
N LEU A 213 27.32 -3.44 4.56
CA LEU A 213 26.14 -2.58 4.49
C LEU A 213 26.38 -1.27 3.71
N LYS A 214 27.63 -0.97 3.33
CA LYS A 214 27.95 0.13 2.41
C LYS A 214 27.73 -0.25 0.93
N LYS A 215 27.58 -1.54 0.64
CA LYS A 215 27.28 -2.10 -0.69
C LYS A 215 26.06 -3.04 -0.55
N PRO A 216 24.90 -2.52 -0.15
CA PRO A 216 23.73 -3.36 0.13
C PRO A 216 23.25 -4.14 -1.10
N ASP A 217 23.52 -3.65 -2.32
CA ASP A 217 23.16 -4.32 -3.57
C ASP A 217 23.81 -5.70 -3.76
N ASP A 218 24.94 -5.94 -3.10
CA ASP A 218 25.62 -7.23 -3.12
C ASP A 218 25.05 -8.21 -2.08
N LEU A 219 24.18 -7.76 -1.18
CA LEU A 219 23.44 -8.63 -0.27
C LEU A 219 22.23 -9.23 -0.99
N PRO A 220 21.71 -10.39 -0.53
CA PRO A 220 20.54 -11.00 -1.14
C PRO A 220 19.33 -10.06 -1.10
N GLY A 221 18.54 -10.08 -2.17
CA GLY A 221 17.43 -9.12 -2.37
C GLY A 221 16.27 -9.27 -1.40
N TYR A 222 16.19 -10.40 -0.69
CA TYR A 222 15.07 -10.72 0.19
C TYR A 222 15.52 -11.44 1.46
N VAL A 223 14.65 -11.34 2.48
CA VAL A 223 14.72 -12.16 3.69
C VAL A 223 13.35 -12.81 3.95
N GLY A 224 13.35 -14.12 4.12
CA GLY A 224 12.21 -14.90 4.60
C GLY A 224 12.36 -15.16 6.09
N LEU A 225 11.25 -15.07 6.84
CA LEU A 225 11.21 -15.40 8.26
C LEU A 225 10.04 -16.33 8.52
N SER A 226 10.22 -17.32 9.39
CA SER A 226 9.14 -18.22 9.82
C SER A 226 9.09 -18.39 11.32
N THR A 227 7.96 -18.81 11.85
CA THR A 227 7.84 -19.36 13.22
C THR A 227 8.64 -20.66 13.37
N PRO A 228 8.97 -21.11 14.60
CA PRO A 228 9.73 -22.35 14.84
C PRO A 228 9.13 -23.59 14.21
N ASP A 229 7.79 -23.66 14.11
CA ASP A 229 7.05 -24.74 13.48
C ASP A 229 6.83 -24.53 11.97
N GLY A 230 7.27 -23.40 11.42
CA GLY A 230 7.04 -23.02 10.03
C GLY A 230 5.60 -22.66 9.68
N ALA A 231 4.68 -22.64 10.64
CA ALA A 231 3.24 -22.44 10.38
C ALA A 231 2.90 -21.04 9.90
N TYR A 232 3.64 -20.02 10.36
CA TYR A 232 3.51 -18.65 9.87
C TYR A 232 4.85 -18.16 9.32
N TYR A 233 4.81 -17.50 8.18
CA TYR A 233 5.99 -17.02 7.47
C TYR A 233 5.71 -15.70 6.78
N VAL A 234 6.73 -14.86 6.72
CA VAL A 234 6.67 -13.54 6.09
C VAL A 234 7.90 -13.30 5.22
N GLY A 235 7.69 -12.60 4.11
CA GLY A 235 8.74 -12.13 3.23
C GLY A 235 8.97 -10.62 3.35
N LEU A 236 10.23 -10.19 3.33
CA LEU A 236 10.61 -8.79 3.21
C LEU A 236 11.62 -8.56 2.09
N ASP A 237 11.48 -7.44 1.40
CA ASP A 237 12.54 -6.86 0.58
C ASP A 237 13.72 -6.41 1.45
N ARG A 238 14.93 -6.48 0.89
CA ARG A 238 16.17 -6.09 1.57
C ARG A 238 16.13 -4.66 2.08
N GLU A 239 15.54 -3.73 1.31
CA GLU A 239 15.45 -2.31 1.67
C GLU A 239 14.64 -2.12 2.97
N ALA A 240 13.49 -2.78 3.09
CA ALA A 240 12.70 -2.81 4.32
C ALA A 240 13.41 -3.55 5.46
N ALA A 241 14.14 -4.62 5.16
CA ALA A 241 14.92 -5.36 6.16
C ALA A 241 16.06 -4.50 6.75
N LEU A 242 16.74 -3.71 5.91
CA LEU A 242 17.84 -2.82 6.30
C LEU A 242 17.38 -1.46 6.84
N HIS A 243 16.09 -1.14 6.71
CA HIS A 243 15.53 0.12 7.16
C HIS A 243 15.88 0.43 8.63
N PRO A 244 16.23 1.68 8.99
CA PRO A 244 16.72 2.01 10.34
C PRO A 244 15.77 1.65 11.48
N GLN A 245 14.47 1.52 11.21
CA GLN A 245 13.44 1.15 12.20
C GLN A 245 13.04 -0.33 12.15
N THR A 246 13.72 -1.18 11.38
CA THR A 246 13.43 -2.62 11.40
C THR A 246 14.16 -3.28 12.57
N LEU A 247 13.39 -3.86 13.50
CA LEU A 247 13.92 -4.46 14.72
C LEU A 247 13.66 -5.96 14.79
N LEU A 248 14.70 -6.68 15.22
CA LEU A 248 14.58 -7.90 16.00
C LEU A 248 14.21 -7.50 17.44
N CYS A 249 12.90 -7.43 17.69
CA CYS A 249 12.31 -6.88 18.90
C CYS A 249 12.24 -7.91 20.02
N THR A 250 12.67 -7.52 21.22
CA THR A 250 12.64 -8.35 22.44
C THR A 250 11.81 -7.72 23.56
N HIS A 251 11.48 -6.44 23.44
CA HIS A 251 10.75 -5.68 24.45
C HIS A 251 9.63 -4.86 23.82
N MET A 252 8.51 -4.79 24.53
CA MET A 252 7.36 -3.95 24.20
C MET A 252 6.97 -3.14 25.43
N ASN A 253 6.78 -1.85 25.27
CA ASN A 253 6.35 -0.92 26.32
C ASN A 253 7.22 -1.00 27.60
N GLY A 254 8.53 -1.13 27.41
CA GLY A 254 9.52 -1.17 28.49
C GLY A 254 9.63 -2.50 29.23
N LYS A 255 8.90 -3.54 28.80
CA LYS A 255 8.91 -4.89 29.38
C LYS A 255 9.32 -5.93 28.32
N PRO A 256 9.86 -7.10 28.72
CA PRO A 256 10.02 -8.21 27.80
C PRO A 256 8.69 -8.56 27.12
N LEU A 257 8.76 -9.06 25.88
CA LEU A 257 7.57 -9.55 25.17
C LEU A 257 6.84 -10.62 25.98
N THR A 258 5.51 -10.58 25.95
CA THR A 258 4.68 -11.71 26.40
C THR A 258 4.61 -12.76 25.31
N VAL A 259 4.18 -13.97 25.67
CA VAL A 259 3.95 -15.07 24.73
C VAL A 259 3.02 -14.63 23.60
N GLU A 260 1.86 -14.03 23.91
CA GLU A 260 0.86 -13.54 22.95
C GLU A 260 1.40 -12.49 21.96
N HIS A 261 2.40 -11.70 22.39
CA HIS A 261 3.01 -10.64 21.59
C HIS A 261 4.28 -11.09 20.87
N GLY A 262 4.59 -12.39 20.87
CA GLY A 262 5.66 -12.97 20.07
C GLY A 262 6.98 -13.18 20.81
N ALA A 263 6.94 -13.39 22.13
CA ALA A 263 8.13 -13.80 22.86
C ALA A 263 8.78 -15.07 22.26
N PRO A 264 10.12 -15.19 22.34
CA PRO A 264 11.05 -14.21 22.93
C PRO A 264 11.53 -13.12 21.95
N LEU A 265 11.27 -13.31 20.65
CA LEU A 265 11.74 -12.45 19.59
C LEU A 265 10.68 -12.30 18.50
N ARG A 266 10.34 -11.06 18.14
CA ARG A 266 9.47 -10.75 17.01
C ARG A 266 10.14 -9.80 16.04
N LEU A 267 9.62 -9.72 14.82
CA LEU A 267 9.97 -8.68 13.88
C LEU A 267 9.06 -7.46 14.10
N VAL A 268 9.64 -6.27 13.98
CA VAL A 268 8.90 -5.00 13.93
C VAL A 268 9.40 -4.21 12.75
N VAL A 269 8.49 -3.83 11.83
CA VAL A 269 8.80 -3.12 10.58
C VAL A 269 7.85 -1.93 10.42
N PRO A 270 8.11 -0.78 11.06
CA PRO A 270 7.12 0.31 11.15
C PRO A 270 6.68 0.95 9.83
N VAL A 271 7.38 0.66 8.73
CA VAL A 271 7.03 1.10 7.37
C VAL A 271 6.11 0.10 6.63
N LYS A 272 5.73 -0.99 7.30
CA LYS A 272 4.84 -2.05 6.79
C LYS A 272 3.68 -2.29 7.75
N TYR A 273 2.57 -2.81 7.23
CA TYR A 273 1.44 -3.27 8.03
C TYR A 273 1.82 -4.43 8.95
N GLY A 274 1.05 -4.60 10.04
CA GLY A 274 1.29 -5.56 11.10
C GLY A 274 1.40 -7.03 10.66
N VAL A 275 0.84 -7.40 9.50
CA VAL A 275 1.01 -8.73 8.90
C VAL A 275 2.48 -9.08 8.64
N LYS A 276 3.33 -8.07 8.37
CA LYS A 276 4.78 -8.23 8.20
C LYS A 276 5.56 -8.30 9.51
N HIS A 277 4.92 -8.03 10.65
CA HIS A 277 5.57 -8.02 11.96
C HIS A 277 5.47 -9.40 12.61
N ILE A 278 6.08 -10.42 11.99
CA ILE A 278 6.03 -11.82 12.45
C ILE A 278 6.38 -11.94 13.93
N LYS A 279 5.56 -12.73 14.65
CA LYS A 279 5.75 -13.07 16.06
C LYS A 279 6.59 -14.34 16.20
N ARG A 280 7.35 -14.45 17.29
CA ARG A 280 8.14 -15.64 17.64
C ARG A 280 8.91 -16.18 16.42
N ILE A 281 9.90 -15.42 15.96
CA ILE A 281 10.73 -15.84 14.82
C ILE A 281 11.49 -17.11 15.21
N GLY A 282 11.45 -18.16 14.38
CA GLY A 282 12.26 -19.36 14.50
C GLY A 282 13.36 -19.44 13.45
N SER A 283 13.12 -18.93 12.23
CA SER A 283 14.10 -18.89 11.15
C SER A 283 14.21 -17.51 10.50
N LEU A 284 15.39 -17.20 9.96
CA LEU A 284 15.68 -16.02 9.15
C LEU A 284 16.60 -16.44 8.00
N VAL A 285 16.09 -16.38 6.76
CA VAL A 285 16.75 -16.93 5.57
C VAL A 285 16.93 -15.84 4.52
N TRP A 286 18.15 -15.60 4.07
CA TRP A 286 18.43 -14.64 3.00
C TRP A 286 18.44 -15.31 1.62
N SER A 287 17.76 -14.71 0.65
CA SER A 287 17.60 -15.26 -0.71
C SER A 287 17.57 -14.17 -1.78
N ASN A 288 17.92 -14.55 -3.01
CA ASN A 288 17.71 -13.69 -4.20
C ASN A 288 16.30 -13.85 -4.79
N GLU A 289 15.62 -14.93 -4.42
CA GLU A 289 14.25 -15.20 -4.82
C GLU A 289 13.29 -14.65 -3.76
N ARG A 290 12.16 -14.10 -4.23
CA ARG A 290 11.10 -13.56 -3.37
C ARG A 290 10.53 -14.71 -2.52
N PRO A 291 10.68 -14.67 -1.18
CA PRO A 291 10.18 -15.74 -0.32
C PRO A 291 8.66 -15.76 -0.29
N ALA A 292 8.14 -16.94 0.04
CA ALA A 292 6.74 -17.16 0.38
C ALA A 292 6.28 -16.18 1.48
N ASP A 293 5.01 -15.80 1.46
CA ASP A 293 4.41 -14.96 2.50
C ASP A 293 2.97 -15.42 2.77
N TYR A 294 2.69 -15.74 4.03
CA TYR A 294 1.46 -16.41 4.41
C TYR A 294 0.22 -15.66 3.95
N TRP A 295 0.14 -14.34 4.19
CA TRP A 295 -1.04 -13.57 3.81
C TRP A 295 -1.06 -13.24 2.32
N ALA A 296 0.11 -13.06 1.68
CA ALA A 296 0.15 -12.90 0.23
C ALA A 296 -0.51 -14.09 -0.47
N GLU A 297 -0.20 -15.32 -0.03
CA GLU A 297 -0.80 -16.57 -0.53
C GLU A 297 -2.31 -16.69 -0.27
N GLN A 298 -2.85 -15.89 0.66
CA GLN A 298 -4.28 -15.77 0.94
C GLN A 298 -4.93 -14.57 0.22
N GLY A 299 -4.21 -13.93 -0.71
CA GLY A 299 -4.73 -12.84 -1.55
C GLY A 299 -4.44 -11.43 -1.05
N TYR A 300 -3.58 -11.27 -0.03
CA TYR A 300 -3.12 -9.95 0.38
C TYR A 300 -1.94 -9.47 -0.48
N ASP A 301 -1.58 -8.19 -0.31
CA ASP A 301 -0.39 -7.65 -0.95
C ASP A 301 0.88 -8.22 -0.32
N TRP A 302 1.81 -8.68 -1.18
CA TRP A 302 3.10 -9.17 -0.72
C TRP A 302 3.99 -8.02 -0.22
N TYR A 303 3.92 -6.82 -0.80
CA TYR A 303 4.79 -5.72 -0.36
C TYR A 303 4.42 -5.20 1.03
N GLY A 304 3.11 -5.06 1.31
CA GLY A 304 2.55 -4.80 2.64
C GLY A 304 2.93 -3.44 3.24
N GLY A 305 3.28 -2.45 2.40
CA GLY A 305 3.66 -1.09 2.80
C GLY A 305 2.46 -0.16 3.01
N HIS A 306 2.68 0.95 3.71
CA HIS A 306 1.67 1.99 3.98
C HIS A 306 2.24 3.40 4.06
#